data_AF-A0A946MGK2-F1
#
_entry.id   AF-A0A946MGK2-F1
#
_cell.length_a   1.000
_cell.length_b   1.000
_cell.length_c   1.000
_cell.angle_alpha   90.00
_cell.angle_beta   90.00
_cell.angle_gamma   90.00
#
_symmetry.space_group_name_H-M   'P 1'
#
loop_
_entity.id
_entity.type
_entity.pdbx_description
1 polymer ?
#
loop_
_entity_poly.entity_id
_entity_poly.type
_entity_poly.pdbx_seq_one_letter_code
_entity_poly.pdbx_strand_id
1 'polypeptide(L)'
;MRFPASSRGRHYRPQRHPAFTLMEVIIALAVLGMSMVAIGTLIQLGGQNALQARLLTTAQFLAETKLSEIKAGVLSPTATGPIPFPATETMEPFQYTISSQAIDSQGMLLSVQILVEYIPIDGSLPLVHRVTTWMIDPAVELAPDSNEQLRDFLTLEDI
;
A
#
# COMPACT_ATOMS: atom_id res chain seq x y z
N MET A 1 29.91 68.60 57.47
CA MET A 1 29.63 68.40 56.03
C MET A 1 30.96 68.46 55.30
N ARG A 2 31.43 67.54 54.46
CA ARG A 2 30.87 66.46 53.64
C ARG A 2 31.99 65.41 53.50
N PHE A 3 31.67 64.12 53.58
CA PHE A 3 32.59 63.06 53.18
C PHE A 3 32.62 62.94 51.65
N PRO A 4 33.78 62.82 50.99
CA PRO A 4 33.83 62.49 49.57
C PRO A 4 33.52 60.99 49.40
N ALA A 5 32.45 60.72 48.65
CA ALA A 5 32.10 59.39 48.19
C ALA A 5 33.14 58.90 47.18
N SER A 6 33.91 57.87 47.53
CA SER A 6 34.68 57.10 46.53
C SER A 6 33.74 56.09 45.89
N SER A 7 33.36 56.36 44.64
CA SER A 7 32.64 55.43 43.78
C SER A 7 33.55 54.23 43.49
N ARG A 8 33.31 53.11 44.19
CA ARG A 8 33.92 51.82 43.87
C ARG A 8 33.50 51.42 42.46
N GLY A 9 34.45 51.45 41.53
CA GLY A 9 34.31 50.87 40.20
C GLY A 9 33.93 49.40 40.35
N ARG A 10 32.70 49.07 39.97
CA ARG A 10 32.22 47.69 39.93
C ARG A 10 32.88 47.05 38.70
N HIS A 11 34.01 46.40 38.92
CA HIS A 11 34.69 45.65 37.87
C HIS A 11 33.72 44.59 37.33
N TYR A 12 33.25 44.80 36.09
CA TYR A 12 32.57 43.77 35.33
C TYR A 12 33.63 42.72 35.02
N ARG A 13 33.75 41.70 35.88
CA ARG A 13 34.60 40.54 35.57
C ARG A 13 33.93 39.89 34.36
N PRO A 14 34.58 39.86 33.19
CA PRO A 14 34.05 39.08 32.09
C PRO A 14 34.00 37.63 32.58
N GLN A 15 32.79 37.10 32.76
CA GLN A 15 32.59 35.68 32.98
C GLN A 15 33.12 35.00 31.72
N ARG A 16 34.32 34.43 31.82
CA ARG A 16 34.86 33.56 30.78
C ARG A 16 33.97 32.33 30.75
N HIS A 17 33.06 32.28 29.79
CA HIS A 17 32.40 31.03 29.45
C HIS A 17 33.50 30.04 29.05
N PRO A 18 33.58 28.86 29.69
CA PRO A 18 34.55 27.86 29.30
C PRO A 18 34.31 27.49 27.84
N ALA A 19 35.37 27.53 27.02
CA ALA A 19 35.34 26.99 25.68
C ALA A 19 35.13 25.48 25.73
N PHE A 20 34.54 24.90 24.67
CA PHE A 20 34.30 23.46 24.56
C PHE A 20 35.59 22.66 24.81
N THR A 21 35.49 21.63 25.64
CA THR A 21 36.64 20.78 25.95
C THR A 21 36.93 19.85 24.77
N LEU A 22 38.19 19.45 24.58
CA LEU A 22 38.58 18.51 23.52
C LEU A 22 37.83 17.17 23.62
N MET A 23 37.62 16.69 24.85
CA MET A 23 36.82 15.48 25.12
C MET A 23 35.39 15.62 24.62
N GLU A 24 34.77 16.77 24.87
CA GLU A 24 33.39 17.05 24.48
C GLU A 24 33.22 17.09 22.97
N VAL A 25 34.19 17.63 22.23
CA VAL A 25 34.18 17.60 20.76
C VAL A 25 34.30 16.17 20.22
N ILE A 26 35.18 15.35 20.80
CA ILE A 26 35.33 13.95 20.38
C ILE A 26 34.05 13.15 20.67
N ILE A 27 33.42 13.35 21.83
CA ILE A 27 32.14 12.72 22.16
C ILE A 27 31.04 13.17 21.18
N ALA A 28 30.97 14.47 20.89
CA ALA A 28 29.98 15.01 19.95
C ALA A 28 30.15 14.39 18.56
N LEU A 29 31.39 14.27 18.07
CA LEU A 29 31.68 13.63 16.79
C LEU A 29 31.37 12.13 16.80
N ALA A 30 31.63 11.43 17.90
CA ALA A 30 31.29 10.03 18.05
C ALA A 30 29.76 9.80 17.98
N VAL A 31 28.98 10.59 18.72
CA VAL A 31 27.50 10.53 18.69
C VAL A 31 26.96 10.93 17.32
N LEU A 32 27.55 11.95 16.69
CA LEU A 32 27.19 12.38 15.35
C LEU A 32 27.42 11.27 14.33
N GLY A 33 28.60 10.63 14.36
CA GLY A 33 28.94 9.53 13.47
C GLY A 33 27.97 8.35 13.59
N MET A 34 27.67 7.94 14.83
CA MET A 34 26.70 6.86 15.08
C MET A 34 25.29 7.22 14.56
N SER A 35 24.85 8.46 14.79
CA SER A 35 23.54 8.93 14.33
C SER A 35 23.44 8.95 12.81
N MET A 36 24.50 9.35 12.11
CA MET A 36 24.52 9.41 10.65
C MET A 36 24.45 8.01 10.01
N VAL A 37 25.11 7.02 10.61
CA VAL A 37 24.98 5.62 10.20
C VAL A 37 23.54 5.13 10.39
N ALA A 38 22.94 5.40 11.54
CA ALA A 38 21.55 5.01 11.81
C ALA A 38 20.58 5.63 10.79
N ILE A 39 20.71 6.93 10.49
CA ILE A 39 19.87 7.62 9.49
C ILE A 39 20.06 7.01 8.10
N GLY A 40 21.30 6.72 7.70
CA GLY A 40 21.58 6.10 6.40
C GLY A 40 20.83 4.78 6.20
N THR A 41 20.82 3.93 7.22
CA THR A 41 20.08 2.65 7.17
C THR A 41 18.57 2.86 7.08
N LEU A 42 18.03 3.86 7.78
CA LEU A 42 16.59 4.17 7.75
C LEU A 42 16.14 4.68 6.37
N ILE A 43 16.97 5.46 5.68
CA ILE A 43 16.65 5.95 4.32
C ILE A 43 16.53 4.77 3.35
N GLN A 44 17.48 3.83 3.40
CA GLN A 44 17.47 2.67 2.52
C GLN A 44 16.26 1.77 2.79
N LEU A 45 15.96 1.50 4.05
CA LEU A 45 14.79 0.73 4.44
C LEU A 45 13.48 1.44 4.04
N GLY A 46 13.41 2.76 4.23
CA GLY A 46 12.27 3.58 3.84
C GLY A 46 12.00 3.50 2.33
N GLY A 47 13.03 3.56 1.50
CA GLY A 47 12.90 3.43 0.05
C GLY A 47 12.35 2.06 -0.38
N GLN A 48 12.88 0.98 0.19
CA GLN A 48 12.41 -0.38 -0.11
C GLN A 48 10.95 -0.60 0.31
N ASN A 49 10.59 -0.15 1.51
CA ASN A 49 9.22 -0.25 2.02
C ASN A 49 8.23 0.60 1.21
N ALA A 50 8.63 1.80 0.78
CA ALA A 50 7.82 2.66 -0.07
C ALA A 50 7.55 2.01 -1.44
N LEU A 51 8.56 1.38 -2.04
CA LEU A 51 8.41 0.64 -3.28
C LEU A 51 7.45 -0.54 -3.11
N GLN A 52 7.62 -1.35 -2.06
CA GLN A 52 6.71 -2.48 -1.79
C GLN A 52 5.27 -2.02 -1.56
N ALA A 53 5.07 -0.95 -0.79
CA ALA A 53 3.74 -0.39 -0.54
C ALA A 53 3.08 0.10 -1.83
N ARG A 54 3.84 0.76 -2.72
CA ARG A 54 3.38 1.16 -4.05
C ARG A 54 2.95 -0.06 -4.87
N LEU A 55 3.79 -1.09 -4.96
CA LEU A 55 3.47 -2.30 -5.72
C LEU A 55 2.23 -3.03 -5.18
N LEU A 56 2.08 -3.13 -3.85
CA LEU A 56 0.87 -3.71 -3.23
C LEU A 56 -0.39 -2.92 -3.58
N THR A 57 -0.32 -1.59 -3.50
CA THR A 57 -1.46 -0.71 -3.81
C THR A 57 -1.82 -0.81 -5.29
N THR A 58 -0.83 -0.85 -6.19
CA THR A 58 -1.06 -1.06 -7.62
C THR A 58 -1.68 -2.43 -7.88
N ALA A 59 -1.18 -3.50 -7.25
CA ALA A 59 -1.74 -4.84 -7.40
C ALA A 59 -3.20 -4.90 -6.94
N GLN A 60 -3.54 -4.25 -5.82
CA GLN A 60 -4.91 -4.13 -5.34
C GLN A 60 -5.80 -3.38 -6.34
N PHE A 61 -5.35 -2.23 -6.82
CA PHE A 61 -6.12 -1.44 -7.79
C PHE A 61 -6.38 -2.21 -9.09
N LEU A 62 -5.37 -2.93 -9.59
CA LEU A 62 -5.50 -3.79 -10.78
C LEU A 62 -6.49 -4.94 -10.53
N ALA A 63 -6.42 -5.58 -9.36
CA ALA A 63 -7.35 -6.65 -8.99
C ALA A 63 -8.80 -6.15 -8.92
N GLU A 64 -9.01 -4.98 -8.31
CA GLU A 64 -10.34 -4.35 -8.21
C GLU A 64 -10.88 -3.90 -9.57
N THR A 65 -10.01 -3.42 -10.45
CA THR A 65 -10.38 -3.05 -11.83
C THR A 65 -10.84 -4.28 -12.60
N LYS A 66 -10.08 -5.38 -12.58
CA LYS A 66 -10.49 -6.63 -13.25
C LYS A 66 -11.73 -7.25 -12.61
N LEU A 67 -11.91 -7.12 -11.29
CA LEU A 67 -13.15 -7.54 -10.64
C LEU A 67 -14.35 -6.74 -11.15
N SER A 68 -14.18 -5.44 -11.34
CA SER A 68 -15.22 -4.55 -11.84
C SER A 68 -15.56 -4.85 -13.31
N GLU A 69 -14.56 -5.15 -14.14
CA GLU A 69 -14.77 -5.62 -15.51
C GLU A 69 -15.58 -6.92 -15.57
N ILE A 70 -15.34 -7.86 -14.65
CA ILE A 70 -16.12 -9.10 -14.54
C ILE A 70 -17.56 -8.80 -14.11
N LYS A 71 -17.76 -7.98 -13.07
CA LYS A 71 -19.10 -7.60 -12.60
C LYS A 71 -19.90 -6.86 -13.66
N ALA A 72 -19.24 -6.04 -14.47
CA ALA A 72 -19.88 -5.32 -15.57
C ALA A 72 -20.19 -6.21 -16.79
N GLY A 73 -19.79 -7.50 -16.78
CA GLY A 73 -19.95 -8.42 -17.89
C GLY A 73 -19.01 -8.15 -19.08
N VAL A 74 -18.00 -7.29 -18.91
CA VAL A 74 -16.97 -7.02 -19.94
C VAL A 74 -16.02 -8.21 -20.05
N LEU A 75 -15.68 -8.80 -18.91
CA LEU A 75 -14.91 -10.04 -18.82
C LEU A 75 -15.79 -11.18 -18.30
N SER A 76 -15.66 -12.36 -18.89
CA SER A 76 -16.33 -13.55 -18.38
C SER A 76 -15.65 -14.01 -17.08
N PRO A 77 -16.42 -14.45 -16.05
CA PRO A 77 -15.89 -15.01 -14.81
C PRO A 77 -15.31 -16.42 -15.00
N THR A 78 -14.70 -16.73 -16.15
CA THR A 78 -14.12 -18.06 -16.41
C THR A 78 -12.67 -18.11 -15.94
N ALA A 79 -12.25 -19.25 -15.39
CA ALA A 79 -10.87 -19.45 -14.96
C ALA A 79 -9.90 -19.25 -16.14
N THR A 80 -9.03 -18.24 -16.02
CA THR A 80 -8.14 -17.79 -17.10
C THR A 80 -6.84 -17.25 -16.51
N GLY A 81 -5.68 -17.65 -17.05
CA GLY A 81 -4.39 -17.12 -16.61
C GLY A 81 -3.24 -18.13 -16.65
N PRO A 82 -1.99 -17.68 -16.43
CA PRO A 82 -1.59 -16.28 -16.15
C PRO A 82 -1.56 -15.43 -17.43
N ILE A 83 -2.11 -14.21 -17.36
CA ILE A 83 -2.10 -13.24 -18.46
C ILE A 83 -1.35 -11.97 -18.03
N PRO A 84 -0.37 -11.49 -18.80
CA PRO A 84 0.31 -10.22 -18.51
C PRO A 84 -0.62 -9.02 -18.76
N PHE A 85 -0.51 -7.99 -17.93
CA PHE A 85 -1.23 -6.74 -18.17
C PHE A 85 -0.66 -5.99 -19.38
N PRO A 86 -1.50 -5.32 -20.18
CA PRO A 86 -1.03 -4.48 -21.26
C PRO A 86 -0.35 -3.22 -20.72
N ALA A 87 0.59 -2.67 -21.49
CA ALA A 87 1.31 -1.43 -21.14
C ALA A 87 0.41 -0.19 -20.99
N THR A 88 -0.85 -0.27 -21.42
CA THR A 88 -1.87 0.76 -21.22
C THR A 88 -2.43 0.80 -19.80
N GLU A 89 -2.35 -0.31 -19.06
CA GLU A 89 -2.88 -0.42 -17.69
C GLU A 89 -1.77 -0.25 -16.64
N THR A 90 -0.57 -0.77 -16.89
CA THR A 90 0.58 -0.65 -15.97
C THR A 90 1.89 -0.69 -16.74
N MET A 91 2.89 0.04 -16.23
CA MET A 91 4.26 0.02 -16.76
C MET A 91 5.11 -1.08 -16.14
N GLU A 92 4.64 -1.66 -15.03
CA GLU A 92 5.31 -2.71 -14.29
C GLU A 92 4.88 -4.11 -14.79
N PRO A 93 5.75 -5.13 -14.70
CA PRO A 93 5.46 -6.51 -15.12
C PRO A 93 4.49 -7.22 -14.16
N PHE A 94 3.23 -6.80 -14.17
CA PHE A 94 2.15 -7.51 -13.50
C PHE A 94 1.51 -8.55 -14.42
N GLN A 95 1.03 -9.62 -13.81
CA GLN A 95 0.15 -10.60 -14.43
C GLN A 95 -1.07 -10.85 -13.54
N TYR A 96 -2.15 -11.32 -14.13
CA TYR A 96 -3.34 -11.73 -13.40
C TYR A 96 -3.79 -13.15 -13.76
N THR A 97 -4.45 -13.79 -12.80
CA THR A 97 -5.14 -15.07 -12.96
C THR A 97 -6.53 -14.96 -12.36
N ILE A 98 -7.54 -15.33 -13.13
CA ILE A 98 -8.93 -15.45 -12.71
C ILE A 98 -9.18 -16.92 -12.37
N SER A 99 -9.81 -17.18 -11.24
CA SER A 99 -10.30 -18.50 -10.84
C SER A 99 -11.75 -18.35 -10.43
N SER A 100 -12.61 -19.24 -10.89
CA SER A 100 -14.04 -19.18 -10.60
C SER A 100 -14.56 -20.56 -10.25
N GLN A 101 -15.41 -20.62 -9.23
CA GLN A 101 -16.02 -21.83 -8.73
C GLN A 101 -17.50 -21.58 -8.43
N ALA A 102 -18.39 -22.40 -9.00
CA ALA A 102 -19.80 -22.42 -8.63
C ALA A 102 -19.97 -22.98 -7.21
N ILE A 103 -20.80 -22.32 -6.42
CA ILE A 103 -21.02 -22.65 -5.00
C ILE A 103 -22.36 -23.37 -4.82
N ASP A 104 -23.34 -23.07 -5.65
CA ASP A 104 -24.66 -23.68 -5.63
C ASP A 104 -24.78 -24.81 -6.66
N SER A 105 -25.78 -25.67 -6.48
CA SER A 105 -26.10 -26.74 -7.42
C SER A 105 -26.71 -26.22 -8.73
N GLN A 106 -27.21 -24.98 -8.72
CA GLN A 106 -27.85 -24.31 -9.85
C GLN A 106 -26.88 -23.47 -10.69
N GLY A 107 -25.64 -23.27 -10.22
CA GLY A 107 -24.59 -22.54 -10.93
C GLY A 107 -24.78 -21.02 -10.97
N MET A 108 -25.74 -20.48 -10.21
CA MET A 108 -26.03 -19.04 -10.22
C MET A 108 -25.14 -18.25 -9.27
N LEU A 109 -24.52 -18.89 -8.28
CA LEU A 109 -23.60 -18.24 -7.33
C LEU A 109 -22.16 -18.67 -7.61
N LEU A 110 -21.34 -17.70 -8.01
CA LEU A 110 -19.93 -17.89 -8.32
C LEU A 110 -19.04 -17.27 -7.24
N SER A 111 -18.05 -18.04 -6.78
CA SER A 111 -16.88 -17.53 -6.06
C SER A 111 -15.81 -17.18 -7.10
N VAL A 112 -15.63 -15.90 -7.37
CA VAL A 112 -14.60 -15.40 -8.28
C VAL A 112 -13.41 -14.92 -7.46
N GLN A 113 -12.23 -15.44 -7.80
CA GLN A 113 -10.96 -15.08 -7.23
C GLN A 113 -10.06 -14.50 -8.31
N ILE A 114 -9.47 -13.35 -8.02
CA ILE A 114 -8.50 -12.69 -8.88
C ILE A 114 -7.17 -12.65 -8.12
N LEU A 115 -6.16 -13.24 -8.74
CA LEU A 115 -4.77 -13.21 -8.29
C LEU A 115 -4.02 -12.22 -9.18
N VAL A 116 -3.39 -11.21 -8.59
CA VAL A 116 -2.48 -10.30 -9.30
C VAL A 116 -1.08 -10.50 -8.73
N GLU A 117 -0.12 -10.72 -9.62
CA GLU A 117 1.27 -11.00 -9.26
C GLU A 117 2.21 -10.02 -9.96
N TYR A 118 3.11 -9.41 -9.20
CA TYR A 118 4.25 -8.68 -9.73
C TYR A 118 5.41 -9.66 -9.94
N ILE A 119 5.96 -9.71 -11.16
CA ILE A 119 7.12 -10.54 -11.50
C ILE A 119 8.38 -9.65 -11.49
N PRO A 120 9.25 -9.76 -10.47
CA PRO A 120 10.46 -8.97 -10.44
C PRO A 120 11.45 -9.45 -11.51
N ILE A 121 12.06 -8.51 -12.23
CA ILE A 121 13.11 -8.82 -13.22
C ILE A 121 14.38 -9.38 -12.57
N ASP A 122 14.62 -9.04 -11.29
CA ASP A 122 15.81 -9.44 -10.54
C ASP A 122 15.72 -10.86 -9.97
N GLY A 123 14.61 -11.58 -10.24
CA GLY A 123 14.39 -12.95 -9.74
C GLY A 123 14.08 -13.02 -8.25
N SER A 124 13.76 -11.89 -7.60
CA SER A 124 13.25 -11.87 -6.23
C SER A 124 11.85 -12.48 -6.15
N LEU A 125 11.40 -12.76 -4.92
CA LEU A 125 10.08 -13.37 -4.70
C LEU A 125 8.98 -12.46 -5.26
N PRO A 126 7.99 -13.02 -5.99
CA PRO A 126 6.90 -12.25 -6.53
C PRO A 126 6.03 -11.68 -5.40
N LEU A 127 5.53 -10.47 -5.62
CA LEU A 127 4.55 -9.86 -4.75
C LEU A 127 3.16 -10.22 -5.27
N VAL A 128 2.36 -10.81 -4.39
CA VAL A 128 1.08 -11.42 -4.75
C VAL A 128 -0.04 -10.76 -3.97
N HIS A 129 -1.09 -10.35 -4.69
CA HIS A 129 -2.33 -9.87 -4.10
C HIS A 129 -3.51 -10.70 -4.61
N ARG A 130 -4.46 -11.00 -3.72
CA ARG A 130 -5.61 -11.85 -4.05
C ARG A 130 -6.88 -11.25 -3.49
N VAL A 131 -7.88 -11.12 -4.35
CA VAL A 131 -9.24 -10.71 -3.98
C VAL A 131 -10.18 -11.86 -4.32
N THR A 132 -11.02 -12.25 -3.37
CA THR A 132 -12.09 -13.24 -3.57
C THR A 132 -13.42 -12.60 -3.27
N THR A 133 -14.38 -12.75 -4.18
CA THR A 133 -15.72 -12.19 -4.04
C THR A 133 -16.76 -13.22 -4.47
N TRP A 134 -17.91 -13.16 -3.84
CA TRP A 134 -19.07 -13.97 -4.14
C TRP A 134 -20.00 -13.09 -4.96
N MET A 135 -20.44 -13.56 -6.12
CA MET A 135 -21.36 -12.83 -6.98
C MET A 135 -22.34 -13.79 -7.64
N ILE A 136 -23.50 -13.26 -8.00
CA ILE A 136 -24.39 -13.94 -8.94
C ILE A 136 -23.68 -13.96 -10.30
N ASP A 137 -23.85 -15.03 -11.09
CA ASP A 137 -23.28 -15.08 -12.43
C ASP A 137 -23.72 -13.82 -13.22
N PRO A 138 -22.79 -12.95 -13.64
CA PRO A 138 -23.11 -11.72 -14.35
C PRO A 138 -23.88 -12.00 -15.65
N ALA A 139 -23.73 -13.17 -16.27
CA ALA A 139 -24.51 -13.54 -17.44
C ALA A 139 -26.01 -13.70 -17.12
N VAL A 140 -26.34 -14.17 -15.91
CA VAL A 140 -27.73 -14.30 -15.42
C VAL A 140 -28.27 -12.93 -15.02
N GLU A 141 -27.46 -12.11 -14.34
CA GLU A 141 -27.87 -10.77 -13.89
C GLU A 141 -28.17 -9.81 -15.05
N LEU A 142 -27.37 -9.86 -16.12
CA LEU A 142 -27.48 -8.96 -17.29
C LEU A 142 -28.52 -9.42 -18.32
N ALA A 143 -29.18 -10.56 -18.12
CA ALA A 143 -30.20 -11.06 -19.04
C ALA A 143 -31.44 -10.13 -19.09
N PRO A 144 -32.05 -9.87 -20.26
CA PRO A 144 -33.18 -8.93 -20.39
C PRO A 144 -34.42 -9.31 -19.56
N ASP A 145 -34.59 -10.59 -19.23
CA ASP A 145 -35.71 -11.11 -18.40
C ASP A 145 -35.36 -11.18 -16.90
N SER A 146 -34.16 -10.74 -16.49
CA SER A 146 -33.67 -10.87 -15.11
C SER A 146 -34.57 -10.16 -14.09
N ASN A 147 -35.14 -9.02 -14.46
CA ASN A 147 -36.08 -8.27 -13.63
C ASN A 147 -37.41 -9.02 -13.40
N GLU A 148 -37.83 -9.90 -14.31
CA GLU A 148 -39.05 -10.70 -14.11
C GLU A 148 -38.78 -11.91 -13.22
N GLN A 149 -37.63 -12.57 -13.39
CA GLN A 149 -37.20 -13.70 -12.56
C GLN A 149 -36.89 -13.29 -11.11
N LEU A 150 -36.27 -12.12 -10.90
CA LEU A 150 -36.07 -11.56 -9.56
C LEU A 150 -37.39 -11.20 -8.87
N ARG A 151 -38.38 -10.72 -9.63
CA ARG A 151 -39.71 -10.41 -9.09
C ARG A 151 -40.46 -11.68 -8.70
N ASP A 152 -40.42 -12.71 -9.55
CA ASP A 152 -41.06 -14.00 -9.27
C ASP A 152 -40.44 -14.66 -8.03
N PHE A 153 -39.11 -14.63 -7.91
CA PHE A 153 -38.37 -15.09 -6.72
C PHE A 153 -38.77 -14.33 -5.45
N LEU A 154 -38.86 -13.00 -5.49
CA LEU A 154 -39.23 -12.17 -4.32
C LEU A 154 -40.73 -12.27 -3.96
N THR A 155 -41.59 -12.73 -4.88
CA THR A 155 -43.02 -12.98 -4.61
C THR A 155 -43.30 -14.40 -4.10
N LEU A 156 -42.33 -15.32 -4.19
CA LEU A 156 -42.47 -16.70 -3.73
C LEU A 156 -42.15 -16.90 -2.23
N GLU A 157 -41.79 -15.84 -1.50
CA GLU A 157 -41.56 -15.87 -0.05
C GLU A 157 -42.80 -15.53 0.80
N ASP A 158 -43.97 -15.28 0.18
CA ASP A 158 -45.20 -14.89 0.87
C ASP A 158 -46.29 -16.00 0.89
N ILE A 159 -45.89 -17.27 0.91
CA ILE A 159 -46.76 -18.44 1.20
C ILE A 159 -46.17 -19.30 2.32
#